data_AF-A0A7C4WIV1-F1
#
_entry.id   AF-A0A7C4WIV1-F1
#
_cell.length_a   1.000
_cell.length_b   1.000
_cell.length_c   1.000
_cell.angle_alpha   90.00
_cell.angle_beta   90.00
_cell.angle_gamma   90.00
#
_symmetry.space_group_name_H-M   'P 1'
#
loop_
_entity.id
_entity.type
_entity.pdbx_description
1 polymer ?
#
loop_
_entity_poly.entity_id
_entity_poly.type
_entity_poly.pdbx_seq_one_letter_code
_entity_poly.pdbx_strand_id
1 'polypeptide(L)'
;MFEDGEKPRIFVEESICNGCQMCEMICSFVNTQGFYPGKGNIKVIHYEWKGRNKPLVSCDVESHAPCRTLPQCVRYCPTGALVWATREEFCSMLYDYHKNLETNPSYKARAPWCRR
;
A
#
# COMPACT_ATOMS: atom_id res chain seq x y z
N MET A 1 -4.24 16.31 -27.24
CA MET A 1 -3.93 17.03 -25.99
C MET A 1 -4.33 16.14 -24.83
N PHE A 2 -3.46 15.21 -24.44
CA PHE A 2 -3.49 14.57 -23.13
C PHE A 2 -2.04 14.65 -22.67
N GLU A 3 -1.77 15.48 -21.67
CA GLU A 3 -0.46 15.49 -21.04
C GLU A 3 -0.34 14.17 -20.27
N ASP A 4 0.49 13.26 -20.78
CA ASP A 4 0.85 11.98 -20.15
C ASP A 4 1.74 12.22 -18.92
N GLY A 5 1.23 12.98 -17.94
CA GLY A 5 1.76 13.00 -16.59
C GLY A 5 1.42 11.67 -15.92
N GLU A 6 2.43 10.92 -15.49
CA GLU A 6 2.24 9.59 -14.89
C GLU A 6 1.34 9.67 -13.65
N LYS A 7 0.18 9.02 -13.71
CA LYS A 7 -0.80 9.03 -12.61
C LYS A 7 -0.25 8.18 -11.44
N PRO A 8 -0.36 8.63 -10.18
CA PRO A 8 0.08 7.85 -9.03
C PRO A 8 -0.75 6.58 -8.88
N ARG A 9 -0.13 5.48 -8.44
CA ARG A 9 -0.80 4.18 -8.20
C ARG A 9 -0.47 3.68 -6.80
N ILE A 10 -1.23 2.67 -6.34
CA ILE A 10 -0.89 1.95 -5.11
C ILE A 10 0.15 0.89 -5.45
N PHE A 11 1.36 1.08 -4.94
CA PHE A 11 2.41 0.08 -4.97
C PHE A 11 2.47 -0.69 -3.65
N VAL A 12 3.02 -1.90 -3.70
CA VAL A 12 3.05 -2.84 -2.58
C VAL A 12 4.50 -3.28 -2.34
N GLU A 13 5.02 -3.00 -1.15
CA GLU A 13 6.28 -3.58 -0.66
C GLU A 13 5.96 -4.79 0.22
N GLU A 14 6.12 -5.98 -0.36
CA GLU A 14 5.72 -7.25 0.27
C GLU A 14 6.60 -7.61 1.47
N SER A 15 7.86 -7.18 1.50
CA SER A 15 8.81 -7.56 2.56
C SER A 15 8.48 -7.00 3.93
N ILE A 16 7.64 -5.95 4.00
CA ILE A 16 7.19 -5.29 5.23
C ILE A 16 5.71 -5.53 5.54
N CYS A 17 5.01 -6.34 4.73
CA CYS A 17 3.61 -6.67 5.00
C CYS A 17 3.50 -7.77 6.06
N ASN A 18 2.97 -7.40 7.24
CA ASN A 18 2.76 -8.35 8.34
C ASN A 18 1.41 -9.08 8.28
N GLY A 19 0.60 -8.86 7.25
CA GLY A 19 -0.67 -9.56 7.10
C GLY A 19 -1.79 -9.09 8.05
N CYS A 20 -1.71 -7.90 8.64
CA CYS A 20 -2.70 -7.40 9.60
C CYS A 20 -4.13 -7.14 9.05
N GLN A 21 -4.34 -7.24 7.73
CA GLN A 21 -5.64 -7.05 7.06
C GLN A 21 -6.36 -5.70 7.29
N MET A 22 -5.71 -4.71 7.92
CA MET A 22 -6.28 -3.37 8.10
C MET A 22 -6.66 -2.70 6.78
N CYS A 23 -5.88 -2.92 5.72
CA CYS A 23 -6.19 -2.38 4.41
C CYS A 23 -7.51 -2.93 3.84
N GLU A 24 -7.83 -4.21 4.08
CA GLU A 24 -9.11 -4.83 3.67
C GLU A 24 -10.27 -4.20 4.44
N MET A 25 -10.15 -4.12 5.77
CA MET A 25 -11.18 -3.54 6.63
C MET A 25 -11.48 -2.09 6.23
N ILE A 26 -10.44 -1.28 6.07
CA ILE A 26 -10.57 0.15 5.76
C ILE A 26 -11.13 0.34 4.36
N CYS A 27 -10.68 -0.45 3.38
CA CYS A 27 -11.25 -0.39 2.05
C CYS A 27 -12.73 -0.78 2.04
N SER A 28 -13.12 -1.82 2.78
CA SER A 28 -14.53 -2.20 2.90
C SER A 28 -15.39 -1.12 3.56
N PHE A 29 -14.84 -0.44 4.57
CA PHE A 29 -15.52 0.65 5.26
C PHE A 29 -15.72 1.84 4.32
N VAL A 30 -14.69 2.23 3.56
CA VAL A 30 -14.82 3.29 2.55
C VAL A 30 -15.89 2.94 1.50
N ASN A 31 -15.91 1.68 1.05
CA ASN A 31 -16.85 1.23 0.02
C ASN A 31 -18.30 1.12 0.51
N THR A 32 -18.51 0.71 1.76
CA THR A 32 -19.83 0.23 2.21
C THR A 32 -20.34 0.89 3.49
N GLN A 33 -19.52 1.73 4.14
CA GLN A 33 -19.76 2.26 5.48
C GLN A 33 -19.95 1.16 6.56
N GLY A 34 -19.48 -0.05 6.28
CA GLY A 34 -19.52 -1.19 7.19
C GLY A 34 -18.24 -2.03 7.11
N PHE A 35 -18.00 -2.85 8.13
CA PHE A 35 -16.80 -3.67 8.24
C PHE A 35 -17.03 -5.05 7.61
N TYR A 36 -16.96 -5.10 6.28
CA TYR A 36 -17.12 -6.33 5.50
C TYR A 36 -15.87 -6.56 4.64
N PRO A 37 -14.79 -7.16 5.18
CA PRO A 37 -13.53 -7.35 4.45
C PRO A 37 -13.74 -7.92 3.04
N GLY A 38 -14.73 -8.81 2.87
CA GLY A 38 -15.26 -9.33 1.61
C GLY A 38 -15.48 -8.30 0.50
N LYS A 39 -15.98 -7.10 0.83
CA LYS A 39 -16.37 -6.03 -0.09
C LYS A 39 -15.29 -4.96 -0.34
N GLY A 40 -14.06 -5.16 0.12
CA GLY A 40 -12.92 -4.31 -0.20
C GLY A 40 -12.30 -4.64 -1.57
N ASN A 41 -11.77 -3.61 -2.25
CA ASN A 41 -10.99 -3.72 -3.50
C ASN A 41 -9.50 -4.05 -3.25
N ILE A 42 -9.19 -4.57 -2.07
CA ILE A 42 -7.86 -5.06 -1.71
C ILE A 42 -8.02 -6.33 -0.87
N LYS A 43 -7.18 -7.32 -1.13
CA LYS A 43 -7.16 -8.61 -0.43
C LYS A 43 -5.76 -8.99 -0.03
N VAL A 44 -5.54 -9.38 1.21
CA VAL A 44 -4.26 -9.90 1.65
C VAL A 44 -4.26 -11.42 1.49
N ILE A 45 -3.31 -11.91 0.70
CA ILE A 45 -3.03 -13.34 0.57
C ILE A 45 -1.88 -13.68 1.49
N HIS A 46 -2.07 -14.73 2.29
CA HIS A 46 -1.03 -15.31 3.14
C HIS A 46 -0.36 -16.46 2.39
N TYR A 47 0.92 -16.28 2.03
CA TYR A 47 1.77 -17.36 1.55
C TYR A 47 2.45 -18.01 2.75
N GLU A 48 1.70 -18.80 3.51
CA GLU A 48 2.15 -19.41 4.78
C GLU A 48 3.46 -20.18 4.63
N TRP A 49 3.58 -20.98 3.56
CA TRP A 49 4.77 -21.76 3.24
C TRP A 49 6.02 -20.91 2.97
N LYS A 50 5.86 -19.63 2.64
CA LYS A 50 6.94 -18.65 2.45
C LYS A 50 7.11 -17.69 3.62
N GLY A 51 6.20 -17.73 4.60
CA GLY A 51 6.12 -16.74 5.66
C GLY A 51 5.94 -15.31 5.13
N ARG A 52 5.23 -15.14 4.02
CA ARG A 52 5.04 -13.83 3.36
C ARG A 52 3.56 -13.49 3.19
N ASN A 53 3.23 -12.21 3.25
CA ASN A 53 1.89 -11.70 3.04
C ASN A 53 1.90 -10.72 1.86
N LYS A 54 0.93 -10.83 0.97
CA LYS A 54 0.83 -9.98 -0.22
C LYS A 54 -0.56 -9.37 -0.34
N PRO A 55 -0.68 -8.04 -0.20
CA PRO A 55 -1.85 -7.31 -0.63
C PRO A 55 -1.99 -7.35 -2.16
N LEU A 56 -3.13 -7.82 -2.65
CA LEU A 56 -3.58 -7.70 -4.02
C LEU A 56 -4.56 -6.53 -4.12
N VAL A 57 -4.16 -5.48 -4.81
CA VAL A 57 -4.96 -4.28 -5.05
C VAL A 57 -5.68 -4.41 -6.39
N SER A 58 -6.99 -4.20 -6.41
CA SER A 58 -7.83 -4.35 -7.61
C SER A 58 -8.51 -3.06 -8.06
N CYS A 59 -8.12 -1.91 -7.51
CA CYS A 59 -8.67 -0.60 -7.86
C CYS A 59 -7.63 0.31 -8.52
N ASP A 60 -8.10 1.17 -9.43
CA ASP A 60 -7.28 2.17 -10.12
C ASP A 60 -7.52 3.57 -9.54
N VAL A 61 -6.70 4.53 -9.97
CA VAL A 61 -6.77 5.96 -9.61
C VAL A 61 -8.17 6.53 -9.82
N GLU A 62 -8.86 6.09 -10.87
CA GLU A 62 -10.20 6.54 -11.24
C GLU A 62 -11.28 5.98 -10.31
N SER A 63 -11.05 4.83 -9.68
CA SER A 63 -11.92 4.29 -8.64
C SER A 63 -11.82 5.07 -7.32
N HIS A 64 -10.81 5.94 -7.18
CA HIS A 64 -10.61 6.84 -6.03
C HIS A 64 -10.99 8.29 -6.35
N ALA A 65 -11.73 8.53 -7.44
CA ALA A 65 -11.99 9.82 -8.06
C ALA A 65 -13.14 10.62 -7.44
N PRO A 66 -12.90 11.33 -6.34
CA PRO A 66 -13.07 12.76 -6.59
C PRO A 66 -11.80 13.57 -6.39
N CYS A 67 -10.81 13.05 -5.66
CA CYS A 67 -9.90 13.96 -4.99
C CYS A 67 -8.42 13.84 -5.36
N ARG A 68 -7.99 12.83 -6.17
CA ARG A 68 -6.55 12.47 -6.29
C ARG A 68 -5.85 12.36 -4.92
N THR A 69 -6.62 12.12 -3.86
CA THR A 69 -6.15 12.10 -2.47
C THR A 69 -5.54 10.77 -2.13
N LEU A 70 -4.65 10.79 -1.13
CA LEU A 70 -4.08 9.59 -0.52
C LEU A 70 -5.17 8.54 -0.19
N PRO A 71 -5.12 7.33 -0.79
CA PRO A 71 -6.05 6.26 -0.49
C PRO A 71 -6.03 5.90 1.00
N GLN A 72 -7.21 5.65 1.58
CA GLN A 72 -7.31 5.39 3.03
C GLN A 72 -6.58 4.11 3.45
N CYS A 73 -6.58 3.07 2.61
CA CYS A 73 -5.81 1.86 2.85
C CYS A 73 -4.29 2.12 2.95
N VAL A 74 -3.75 3.04 2.14
CA VAL A 74 -2.37 3.51 2.22
C VAL A 74 -2.16 4.32 3.49
N ARG A 75 -3.02 5.32 3.74
CA ARG A 75 -2.96 6.21 4.91
C ARG A 75 -2.90 5.45 6.22
N TYR A 76 -3.63 4.34 6.34
CA TYR A 76 -3.79 3.56 7.57
C TYR A 76 -2.99 2.25 7.63
N CYS A 77 -2.21 1.90 6.59
CA CYS A 77 -1.27 0.77 6.65
C CYS A 77 -0.19 1.00 7.74
N PRO A 78 -0.12 0.20 8.82
CA PRO A 78 0.77 0.48 9.96
C PRO A 78 2.25 0.30 9.65
N THR A 79 2.58 -0.63 8.74
CA THR A 79 3.96 -0.94 8.36
C THR A 79 4.46 -0.07 7.21
N GLY A 80 3.55 0.60 6.49
CA GLY A 80 3.87 1.30 5.24
C GLY A 80 4.03 0.39 4.03
N ALA A 81 3.53 -0.85 4.07
CA ALA A 81 3.56 -1.78 2.94
C ALA A 81 2.85 -1.27 1.69
N LEU A 82 1.88 -0.37 1.84
CA LEU A 82 1.17 0.26 0.73
C LEU A 82 1.72 1.67 0.52
N VAL A 83 2.01 2.03 -0.73
CA VAL A 83 2.58 3.34 -1.11
C VAL A 83 1.74 3.95 -2.23
N TRP A 84 1.37 5.22 -2.10
CA TRP A 84 0.71 5.99 -3.16
C TRP A 84 1.72 6.95 -3.78
N ALA A 85 2.17 6.66 -5.00
CA ALA A 85 3.24 7.38 -5.66
C ALA A 85 3.20 7.16 -7.18
N THR A 86 3.92 7.96 -7.97
CA THR A 86 4.25 7.57 -9.36
C THR A 86 5.26 6.43 -9.36
N ARG A 87 5.49 5.82 -10.54
CA ARG A 87 6.48 4.74 -10.67
C ARG A 87 7.88 5.22 -10.34
N GLU A 88 8.29 6.39 -10.82
CA GLU A 88 9.62 6.97 -10.60
C GLU A 88 9.84 7.25 -9.12
N GLU A 89 8.84 7.87 -8.48
CA GLU A 89 8.84 8.15 -7.04
C GLU A 89 8.99 6.84 -6.25
N PHE A 90 8.18 5.83 -6.56
CA PHE A 90 8.22 4.55 -5.87
C PHE A 90 9.56 3.82 -6.05
N CYS A 91 10.11 3.80 -7.26
CA CYS A 91 11.42 3.21 -7.54
C CYS A 91 12.53 3.89 -6.72
N SER A 92 12.52 5.22 -6.64
CA SER A 92 13.47 5.99 -5.84
C SER A 92 13.35 5.66 -4.34
N MET A 93 12.12 5.65 -3.82
CA MET A 93 11.83 5.29 -2.43
C MET A 93 12.29 3.86 -2.08
N LEU A 94 12.03 2.89 -2.97
CA LEU A 94 12.47 1.51 -2.79
C LEU A 94 13.99 1.37 -2.81
N TYR A 95 14.66 2.08 -3.71
CA TYR A 95 16.11 2.08 -3.77
C TYR A 95 16.72 2.55 -2.44
N ASP A 96 16.22 3.68 -1.90
CA ASP A 96 16.68 4.20 -0.62
C ASP A 96 16.36 3.25 0.54
N TYR A 97 15.20 2.60 0.53
CA TYR A 97 14.82 1.60 1.52
C TYR A 97 15.79 0.43 1.54
N HIS A 98 16.06 -0.18 0.39
CA HIS A 98 16.96 -1.33 0.30
C HIS A 98 18.40 -0.96 0.66
N LYS A 99 18.87 0.21 0.21
CA LYS A 99 20.20 0.72 0.54
C LYS A 99 20.40 0.91 2.04
N ASN A 100 19.36 1.33 2.76
CA ASN A 100 19.44 1.66 4.18
C ASN A 100 18.91 0.54 5.10
N LEU A 101 18.56 -0.63 4.56
CA LEU A 101 17.95 -1.72 5.32
C LEU A 101 18.92 -2.33 6.34
N GLU A 102 20.19 -2.45 5.98
CA GLU A 102 21.23 -3.01 6.85
C GLU A 102 21.57 -2.06 8.01
N THR A 103 21.62 -0.77 7.72
CA THR A 103 21.92 0.28 8.70
C THR A 103 20.72 0.62 9.59
N ASN A 104 19.50 0.33 9.12
CA ASN A 104 18.26 0.60 9.86
C ASN A 104 17.34 -0.64 9.87
N PRO A 105 17.62 -1.65 10.70
CA PRO A 105 16.81 -2.88 10.76
C PRO A 105 15.34 -2.64 11.10
N SER A 106 15.02 -1.53 11.78
CA SER A 106 13.64 -1.11 12.09
C SER A 106 12.78 -0.92 10.83
N TYR A 107 13.38 -0.66 9.67
CA TYR A 107 12.68 -0.52 8.40
C TYR A 107 11.97 -1.81 7.96
N LYS A 108 12.39 -2.98 8.46
CA LYS A 108 11.67 -4.25 8.26
C LYS A 108 10.33 -4.31 9.00
N ALA A 109 10.21 -3.60 10.12
CA ALA A 109 8.98 -3.54 10.90
C ALA A 109 8.07 -2.41 10.42
N ARG A 110 8.66 -1.26 10.07
CA ARG A 110 7.93 -0.07 9.62
C ARG A 110 8.78 0.75 8.66
N ALA A 111 8.27 0.96 7.46
CA ALA A 111 8.98 1.71 6.43
C ALA A 111 9.22 3.18 6.80
N PRO A 112 10.31 3.79 6.31
CA PRO A 112 10.67 5.18 6.61
C PRO A 112 9.65 6.22 6.12
N TRP A 113 8.88 5.90 5.07
CA TRP A 113 7.81 6.77 4.58
C TRP A 113 6.51 6.65 5.38
N CYS A 114 6.39 5.68 6.28
CA CYS A 114 5.22 5.51 7.14
C CYS A 114 5.27 6.52 8.30
N ARG A 115 5.09 7.81 8.00
CA ARG A 115 5.04 8.88 9.01
C ARG A 115 3.62 9.02 9.54
N ARG A 116 3.40 8.43 10.72
CA ARG A 116 2.28 8.69 11.64
C ARG A 116 2.88 8.96 13.00
#